data_AF-A0A1Z8VUC3-F1
#
_entry.id   AF-A0A1Z8VUC3-F1
#
_cell.length_a   1.000
_cell.length_b   1.000
_cell.length_c   1.000
_cell.angle_alpha   90.00
_cell.angle_beta   90.00
_cell.angle_gamma   90.00
#
_symmetry.space_group_name_H-M   'P 1'
#
loop_
_entity.id
_entity.type
_entity.pdbx_description
1 polymer ?
#
loop_
_entity_poly.entity_id
_entity_poly.type
_entity_poly.pdbx_seq_one_letter_code
_entity_poly.pdbx_strand_id
1 'polypeptide(L)'
;MTAKTILLNWVSEQADKSSNNEFYSYDIELNVPLYGKLKYGKIHTASTYSRLWRELRETPELFESLDIMLEEVKHMKQKKVKGWMAINMKKYGGIPESLKNAMSK
;
A
#
# COMPACT_ATOMS: atom_id res chain seq x y z
N MET A 1 -6.15 -13.94 12.40
CA MET A 1 -5.75 -12.77 11.60
C MET A 1 -6.81 -12.52 10.54
N THR A 2 -7.28 -11.28 10.37
CA THR A 2 -8.30 -10.94 9.36
C THR A 2 -7.65 -10.48 8.06
N ALA A 3 -8.35 -10.58 6.93
CA ALA A 3 -7.86 -10.07 5.65
C ALA A 3 -7.53 -8.56 5.70
N LYS A 4 -8.34 -7.76 6.41
CA LYS A 4 -8.09 -6.32 6.62
C LYS A 4 -6.75 -6.09 7.33
N THR A 5 -6.50 -6.79 8.44
CA THR A 5 -5.24 -6.65 9.18
C THR A 5 -4.03 -7.11 8.36
N ILE A 6 -4.17 -8.20 7.60
CA ILE A 6 -3.10 -8.69 6.70
C ILE A 6 -2.76 -7.63 5.65
N LEU A 7 -3.78 -7.05 5.02
CA LEU A 7 -3.60 -6.01 4.00
C LEU A 7 -2.93 -4.76 4.57
N LEU A 8 -3.41 -4.25 5.72
CA LEU A 8 -2.80 -3.09 6.37
C LEU A 8 -1.34 -3.32 6.76
N ASN A 9 -1.03 -4.50 7.31
CA ASN A 9 0.35 -4.84 7.67
C ASN A 9 1.24 -4.96 6.42
N TRP A 10 0.73 -5.53 5.34
CA TRP A 10 1.47 -5.59 4.07
C TRP A 10 1.75 -4.20 3.50
N VAL A 11 0.77 -3.28 3.55
CA VAL A 11 0.93 -1.89 3.11
C VAL A 11 1.95 -1.16 4.01
N SER A 12 1.88 -1.35 5.33
CA SER A 12 2.87 -0.80 6.25
C SER A 12 4.29 -1.24 5.90
N GLU A 13 4.48 -2.52 5.53
CA GLU A 13 5.78 -3.00 5.07
C GLU A 13 6.20 -2.43 3.72
N GLN A 14 5.26 -2.05 2.84
CA GLN A 14 5.61 -1.31 1.64
C GLN A 14 6.04 0.12 2.01
N ALA A 15 5.34 0.75 2.96
CA ALA A 15 5.60 2.11 3.44
C ALA A 15 6.96 2.25 4.12
N ASP A 16 7.45 1.17 4.74
CA ASP A 16 8.76 1.13 5.40
C ASP A 16 9.92 0.94 4.44
N LYS A 17 9.69 0.61 3.17
CA LYS A 17 10.79 0.45 2.20
C LYS A 17 11.34 1.82 1.82
N SER A 18 12.68 1.94 1.80
CA SER A 18 13.38 3.15 1.35
C SER A 18 13.45 3.28 -0.17
N SER A 19 13.21 2.18 -0.90
CA SER A 19 13.08 2.13 -2.35
C SER A 19 12.00 1.11 -2.72
N ASN A 20 11.26 1.33 -3.81
CA ASN A 20 10.14 0.48 -4.24
C ASN A 20 9.00 0.38 -3.21
N ASN A 21 8.61 1.51 -2.64
CA ASN A 21 7.39 1.65 -1.83
C ASN A 21 6.13 1.83 -2.70
N GLU A 22 6.28 1.73 -4.01
CA GLU A 22 5.20 1.68 -4.99
C GLU A 22 4.66 0.26 -5.16
N PHE A 23 3.34 0.14 -5.30
CA PHE A 23 2.66 -1.10 -5.66
C PHE A 23 1.41 -0.82 -6.50
N TYR A 24 1.01 -1.80 -7.28
CA TYR A 24 -0.11 -1.69 -8.21
C TYR A 24 -1.28 -2.58 -7.81
N SER A 25 -2.43 -2.38 -8.46
CA SER A 25 -3.63 -3.18 -8.15
C SER A 25 -3.41 -4.69 -8.29
N TYR A 26 -2.57 -5.12 -9.23
CA TYR A 26 -2.23 -6.54 -9.40
C TYR A 26 -1.32 -7.07 -8.29
N ASP A 27 -0.50 -6.21 -7.67
CA ASP A 27 0.37 -6.62 -6.55
C ASP A 27 -0.47 -6.99 -5.33
N ILE A 28 -1.60 -6.31 -5.15
CA ILE A 28 -2.55 -6.64 -4.08
C ILE A 28 -3.13 -8.05 -4.30
N GLU A 29 -3.46 -8.39 -5.54
CA GLU A 29 -4.06 -9.67 -5.91
C GLU A 29 -3.07 -10.83 -5.85
N LEU A 30 -1.80 -10.58 -6.20
CA LEU A 30 -0.76 -11.60 -6.27
C LEU A 30 0.00 -11.74 -4.94
N ASN A 31 0.41 -10.63 -4.34
CA ASN A 31 1.37 -10.62 -3.25
C ASN A 31 0.72 -10.69 -1.87
N VAL A 32 -0.46 -10.09 -1.66
CA VAL A 32 -1.11 -10.07 -0.33
C VAL A 32 -1.61 -11.46 0.10
N PRO A 33 -2.20 -12.30 -0.77
CA PRO A 33 -2.50 -13.69 -0.41
C PRO A 33 -1.26 -14.49 -0.01
N LEU A 34 -0.17 -14.33 -0.76
CA LEU A 34 1.09 -15.00 -0.47
C LEU A 34 1.68 -14.52 0.85
N TYR A 35 1.69 -13.21 1.09
CA TYR A 35 2.12 -12.60 2.33
C TYR A 35 1.33 -13.13 3.54
N GLY A 36 -0.01 -13.19 3.43
CA GLY A 36 -0.87 -13.75 4.47
C GLY A 36 -0.55 -15.22 4.79
N LYS A 37 -0.29 -16.02 3.75
CA LYS A 37 0.11 -17.43 3.89
C LYS A 37 1.44 -17.54 4.63
N LEU A 38 2.45 -16.78 4.20
CA LEU A 38 3.81 -16.89 4.70
C LEU A 38 3.96 -16.35 6.13
N LYS A 39 3.37 -15.19 6.45
CA LYS A 39 3.54 -14.56 7.77
C LYS A 39 2.55 -15.04 8.83
N TYR A 40 1.33 -15.38 8.43
CA TYR A 40 0.26 -15.66 9.37
C TYR A 40 -0.38 -17.04 9.20
N GLY A 41 0.06 -17.84 8.21
CA GLY A 41 -0.56 -19.13 7.91
C GLY A 41 -2.03 -19.01 7.46
N LYS A 42 -2.44 -17.85 6.93
CA LYS A 42 -3.83 -17.56 6.54
C LYS A 42 -3.93 -17.17 5.07
N ILE A 43 -4.84 -17.83 4.36
CA ILE A 43 -5.10 -17.55 2.94
C ILE A 43 -6.53 -17.02 2.82
N HIS A 44 -6.64 -15.84 2.22
CA HIS A 44 -7.89 -15.27 1.71
C HIS A 44 -7.75 -15.11 0.19
N THR A 45 -8.86 -15.00 -0.53
CA THR A 45 -8.83 -14.90 -1.99
C THR A 45 -8.30 -13.53 -2.43
N ALA A 46 -7.70 -13.48 -3.62
CA ALA A 46 -7.33 -12.22 -4.27
C ALA A 46 -8.51 -11.24 -4.33
N SER A 47 -9.70 -11.73 -4.69
CA SER A 47 -10.93 -10.93 -4.76
C SER A 47 -11.36 -10.33 -3.42
N THR A 48 -11.08 -10.98 -2.29
CA THR A 48 -11.30 -10.40 -0.95
C THR A 48 -10.39 -9.19 -0.74
N TYR A 49 -9.11 -9.31 -1.08
CA TYR A 49 -8.17 -8.20 -0.92
C TYR A 49 -8.46 -7.04 -1.89
N SER A 50 -8.86 -7.31 -3.14
CA SER A 50 -9.22 -6.24 -4.10
C SER A 50 -10.49 -5.48 -3.68
N ARG A 51 -11.44 -6.13 -3.00
CA ARG A 51 -12.62 -5.46 -2.41
C ARG A 51 -12.21 -4.59 -1.24
N LEU A 52 -11.49 -5.18 -0.28
CA LEU A 52 -11.00 -4.44 0.89
C LEU A 52 -10.13 -3.26 0.51
N TRP A 53 -9.24 -3.39 -0.47
CA TRP A 53 -8.41 -2.28 -0.92
C TRP A 53 -9.23 -1.09 -1.42
N ARG A 54 -10.31 -1.35 -2.16
CA ARG A 54 -11.21 -0.29 -2.66
C ARG A 54 -11.89 0.45 -1.52
N GLU A 55 -12.34 -0.28 -0.50
CA GLU A 55 -12.94 0.31 0.69
C GLU A 55 -11.91 1.13 1.51
N LEU A 56 -10.72 0.57 1.73
CA LEU A 56 -9.71 1.18 2.58
C LEU A 56 -9.09 2.43 1.95
N ARG A 57 -8.77 2.40 0.65
CA ARG A 57 -8.17 3.56 -0.04
C ARG A 57 -9.09 4.79 -0.06
N GLU A 58 -10.39 4.59 0.13
CA GLU A 58 -11.41 5.63 0.21
C GLU A 58 -11.56 6.16 1.65
N THR A 59 -10.78 5.63 2.60
CA THR A 59 -10.77 6.02 4.03
C THR A 59 -9.35 6.46 4.45
N PRO A 60 -8.94 7.70 4.13
CA PRO A 60 -7.59 8.20 4.42
C PRO A 60 -7.21 8.15 5.91
N GLU A 61 -8.18 8.37 6.79
CA GLU A 61 -7.99 8.47 8.24
C GLU A 61 -7.42 7.18 8.84
N LEU A 62 -7.71 6.04 8.21
CA LEU A 62 -7.18 4.75 8.65
C LEU A 62 -5.68 4.66 8.42
N PHE A 63 -5.17 5.14 7.30
CA PHE A 63 -3.73 5.14 7.02
C PHE A 63 -3.01 6.21 7.83
N GLU A 64 -3.64 7.38 8.03
CA GLU A 64 -3.13 8.43 8.92
C GLU A 64 -2.95 7.91 10.35
N SER A 65 -3.90 7.12 10.87
CA SER A 65 -3.78 6.49 12.20
C SER A 65 -2.61 5.52 12.34
N LEU A 66 -2.03 5.08 11.20
CA LEU A 66 -0.85 4.22 11.12
C LEU A 66 0.42 5.00 10.76
N ASP A 67 0.38 6.33 10.74
CA ASP A 67 1.44 7.20 10.23
C ASP A 67 1.82 6.90 8.77
N ILE A 68 0.89 6.39 7.96
CA ILE A 68 1.10 6.06 6.55
C ILE A 68 0.41 7.10 5.67
N MET A 69 1.19 7.74 4.80
CA MET A 69 0.66 8.53 3.69
C MET A 69 0.57 7.64 2.45
N LEU A 70 -0.55 7.72 1.72
CA LEU A 70 -0.79 6.95 0.51
C LEU A 70 -1.07 7.91 -0.66
N GLU A 71 -0.25 7.83 -1.71
CA GLU A 71 -0.40 8.65 -2.91
C GLU A 71 -0.70 7.79 -4.13
N GLU A 72 -1.70 8.18 -4.93
CA GLU A 72 -1.98 7.49 -6.20
C GLU A 72 -0.91 7.84 -7.23
N VAL A 73 -0.26 6.82 -7.81
CA VAL A 73 0.76 6.97 -8.85
C VAL A 73 0.29 6.37 -10.17
N LYS A 74 0.72 6.96 -11.28
CA LYS A 74 0.42 6.46 -12.63
C LYS A 74 1.46 5.44 -13.04
N HIS A 75 1.00 4.25 -13.45
CA HIS A 75 1.88 3.26 -14.03
C HIS A 75 2.49 3.80 -15.35
N MET A 76 3.82 3.94 -15.39
CA MET A 76 4.55 4.58 -16.50
C MET A 76 4.31 3.91 -17.87
N LYS A 77 4.28 2.56 -17.91
CA LYS A 77 4.06 1.77 -19.13
C LYS A 77 2.59 1.46 -19.43
N GLN A 78 1.76 1.27 -18.41
CA GLN A 78 0.37 0.85 -18.54
C GLN A 78 -0.55 1.86 -17.86
N LYS A 79 -0.78 3.01 -18.51
CA LYS A 79 -1.55 4.15 -17.96
C LYS A 79 -2.95 3.83 -17.42
N LYS A 80 -3.49 2.63 -17.67
CA LYS A 80 -4.78 2.14 -17.17
C LYS A 80 -4.70 1.44 -15.81
N VAL A 81 -3.50 1.07 -15.36
CA VAL A 81 -3.29 0.41 -14.07
C VAL A 81 -3.06 1.48 -13.00
N LYS A 82 -3.90 1.44 -11.97
CA LYS A 82 -3.74 2.29 -10.78
C LYS A 82 -2.63 1.73 -9.90
N GLY A 83 -1.75 2.62 -9.46
CA GLY A 83 -0.71 2.32 -8.49
C GLY A 83 -0.81 3.25 -7.30
N TRP A 84 -0.12 2.86 -6.23
CA TRP A 84 -0.01 3.66 -5.02
C TRP A 84 1.41 3.60 -4.49
N MET A 85 1.81 4.70 -3.89
CA MET A 85 3.04 4.83 -3.15
C MET A 85 2.69 5.03 -1.68
N ALA A 86 3.15 4.13 -0.82
CA ALA A 86 2.94 4.24 0.62
C ALA A 86 4.21 4.78 1.30
N ILE A 87 4.06 5.68 2.26
CA ILE A 87 5.19 6.34 2.92
C ILE A 87 4.94 6.36 4.42
N ASN A 88 5.85 5.78 5.20
CA ASN A 88 5.80 5.86 6.65
C ASN A 88 6.33 7.23 7.12
N MET A 89 5.42 8.11 7.49
CA MET A 89 5.69 9.49 7.89
C MET A 89 6.53 9.57 9.15
N LYS A 90 6.30 8.66 10.11
CA LYS A 90 7.05 8.62 11.37
C LYS A 90 8.50 8.22 11.16
N LYS A 91 8.75 7.27 10.26
CA LYS A 91 10.11 6.80 9.93
C LYS A 91 10.99 7.91 9.35
N TYR A 92 10.41 8.80 8.55
CA TYR A 92 11.16 9.86 7.86
C TYR A 92 11.05 11.24 8.54
N GLY A 93 10.37 11.36 9.68
CA GLY A 93 10.17 12.64 10.37
C GLY A 93 9.31 13.64 9.59
N GLY A 94 8.43 13.15 8.70
CA GLY A 94 7.63 13.93 7.76
C GLY A 94 7.68 13.40 6.32
N ILE A 95 7.17 14.16 5.36
CA ILE A 95 7.25 13.82 3.93
C ILE A 95 8.73 13.88 3.50
N PRO A 96 9.32 12.80 2.96
CA PRO A 96 10.71 12.83 2.49
C PRO A 96 10.94 13.89 1.41
N GLU A 97 12.09 14.55 1.43
CA GLU A 97 12.42 15.63 0.48
C GLU A 97 12.42 15.17 -0.99
N SER A 98 12.77 13.91 -1.23
CA SER A 98 12.68 13.27 -2.56
C SER A 98 11.25 13.21 -3.09
N LEU A 99 10.26 13.13 -2.21
CA LEU A 99 8.83 13.03 -2.53
C LEU A 99 8.18 14.41 -2.69
N LYS A 100 8.58 15.40 -1.90
CA LYS A 100 8.13 16.79 -2.08
C LYS A 100 8.41 17.30 -3.50
N ASN A 101 9.58 16.95 -4.05
CA ASN A 101 9.97 17.32 -5.42
C ASN A 101 9.16 16.59 -6.51
N ALA A 102 8.61 15.41 -6.21
CA ALA A 102 7.74 14.67 -7.12
C ALA A 102 6.28 15.19 -7.09
N MET A 103 5.83 15.73 -5.95
CA MET A 103 4.47 16.27 -5.77
C MET A 103 4.29 17.72 -6.29
N SER A 104 5.37 18.49 -6.42
CA SER A 104 5.34 19.90 -6.87
C SER A 104 5.45 20.09 -8.40
N LYS A 105 5.29 19.01 -9.19
CA LYS A 105 5.25 19.04 -10.66
C LYS A 105 3.92 18.54 -11.20
#